data_AF-A0A101FPR6-F1
#
_entry.id   AF-A0A101FPR6-F1
#
_cell.length_a   1.000
_cell.length_b   1.000
_cell.length_c   1.000
_cell.angle_alpha   90.00
_cell.angle_beta   90.00
_cell.angle_gamma   90.00
#
_symmetry.space_group_name_H-M   'P 1'
#
loop_
_entity.id
_entity.type
_entity.pdbx_description
1 polymer ?
#
loop_
_entity_poly.entity_id
_entity_poly.type
_entity_poly.pdbx_seq_one_letter_code
_entity_poly.pdbx_strand_id
1 'polypeptide(L)' 'IVPAPESAHAIKCAIDQAVACREAGEAKTIVFNLSGHGHFDLAAYDAYLAGNMQDVPLSEEKLQEAMASLPEV' A
#
# COMPACT_ATOMS: atom_id res chain seq x y z
N ILE A 1 9.24 14.32 1.50
CA ILE A 1 9.67 12.92 1.31
C ILE A 1 8.75 12.31 0.27
N VAL A 2 9.28 11.66 -0.75
CA VAL A 2 8.45 10.78 -1.60
C VAL A 2 8.25 9.50 -0.79
N PRO A 3 7.02 9.15 -0.35
CA PRO A 3 6.78 7.92 0.38
C PRO A 3 7.03 6.71 -0.52
N ALA A 4 7.30 5.53 0.04
CA ALA A 4 7.21 4.30 -0.74
C ALA A 4 5.74 4.06 -1.16
N PRO A 5 5.45 3.40 -2.29
CA PRO A 5 4.09 3.07 -2.71
C PRO A 5 3.26 2.35 -1.63
N GLU A 6 3.91 1.50 -0.84
CA GLU A 6 3.30 0.80 0.31
C GLU A 6 2.93 1.79 1.42
N SER A 7 3.83 2.72 1.76
CA SER A 7 3.55 3.76 2.76
C SER A 7 2.41 4.69 2.36
N ALA A 8 2.15 4.87 1.05
CA ALA A 8 1.04 5.68 0.57
C ALA A 8 -0.34 5.16 1.03
N HIS A 9 -0.46 3.85 1.31
CA HIS A 9 -1.69 3.26 1.85
C HIS A 9 -1.96 3.73 3.28
N ALA A 10 -0.93 3.77 4.13
CA ALA A 10 -1.04 4.30 5.49
C ALA A 10 -1.34 5.81 5.48
N ILE A 11 -0.74 6.56 4.56
CA ILE A 11 -1.02 7.99 4.36
C ILE A 11 -2.48 8.20 3.96
N LYS A 12 -3.00 7.40 3.02
CA LYS A 12 -4.42 7.48 2.61
C LYS A 12 -5.35 7.28 3.80
N CYS A 13 -5.10 6.26 4.62
CA CYS A 13 -5.88 6.02 5.83
C CYS A 13 -5.80 7.21 6.80
N ALA A 14 -4.59 7.77 7.04
CA ALA A 14 -4.42 8.94 7.90
C ALA A 14 -5.19 10.16 7.39
N ILE A 15 -5.21 10.39 6.07
CA ILE A 15 -6.01 11.45 5.44
C ILE A 15 -7.51 11.23 5.67
N ASP A 16 -8.00 10.00 5.49
CA ASP A 16 -9.41 9.68 5.69
C ASP A 16 -9.84 9.92 7.13
N GLN A 17 -9.01 9.52 8.09
CA GLN A 17 -9.25 9.81 9.51
C GLN A 17 -9.24 11.31 9.81
N ALA A 18 -8.32 12.07 9.20
CA ALA A 18 -8.28 13.53 9.36
C ALA A 18 -9.54 14.21 8.81
N VAL A 19 -10.06 13.74 7.67
CA VAL A 19 -11.33 14.21 7.09
C VAL A 19 -12.50 13.91 8.04
N ALA A 20 -12.57 12.69 8.57
CA ALA A 20 -13.61 12.31 9.54
C ALA A 20 -13.56 13.15 10.82
N CYS A 21 -12.36 13.42 11.35
CA CYS A 21 -12.18 14.29 12.53
C CYS A 21 -12.67 15.72 12.26
N ARG A 22 -12.37 16.26 11.08
CA ARG A 22 -12.86 17.59 10.65
C ARG A 22 -14.38 17.63 10.59
N GLU A 23 -15.02 16.60 10.02
CA GLU A 23 -16.48 16.51 9.90
C GLU A 23 -17.17 16.35 11.26
N ALA A 24 -16.53 15.62 12.19
CA ALA A 24 -17.00 15.45 13.57
C ALA A 24 -16.70 16.66 14.48
N GLY A 25 -15.84 17.59 14.06
CA GLY A 25 -15.37 18.70 14.90
C GLY A 25 -14.43 18.27 16.04
N GLU A 26 -13.77 17.13 15.90
CA GLU A 26 -12.90 16.56 16.93
C GLU A 26 -11.42 16.81 16.62
N ALA A 27 -10.66 17.25 17.63
CA ALA A 27 -9.20 17.37 17.52
C ALA A 27 -8.53 16.08 18.01
N LYS A 28 -8.14 15.20 17.09
CA LYS A 28 -7.42 13.96 17.38
C LYS A 28 -5.99 13.99 16.85
N THR A 29 -5.08 13.31 17.54
CA THR A 29 -3.72 13.06 17.05
C THR A 29 -3.73 11.77 16.23
N ILE A 30 -3.26 11.84 14.98
CA ILE A 30 -3.16 10.70 14.08
C ILE A 30 -1.68 10.37 13.92
N VAL A 31 -1.29 9.16 14.33
CA VAL A 31 0.07 8.63 14.14
C VAL A 31 -0.02 7.49 13.13
N PHE A 32 0.85 7.53 12.12
CA PHE A 32 1.00 6.46 11.14
C PHE A 32 2.47 6.18 10.90
N ASN A 33 2.79 4.96 10.45
CA ASN A 33 4.14 4.58 10.11
C ASN A 33 4.45 4.93 8.65
N LEU A 34 5.39 5.84 8.43
CA LEU A 34 6.03 6.03 7.11
C LEU A 34 7.12 4.97 6.97
N SER A 35 6.74 3.77 6.51
CA SER A 35 7.59 2.59 6.50
C SER A 35 8.82 2.70 5.59
N GLY A 36 8.80 3.57 4.58
CA GLY A 36 9.91 3.76 3.65
C GLY A 36 9.77 4.98 2.76
N HIS A 37 10.83 5.28 2.01
CA HIS A 37 10.86 6.31 0.98
C HIS A 37 10.80 5.71 -0.42
N GLY A 38 10.19 6.43 -1.37
CA GLY A 38 9.97 5.97 -2.74
C GLY A 38 11.05 6.36 -3.75
N HIS A 39 12.23 6.81 -3.33
CA HIS A 39 13.28 7.27 -4.27
C HIS A 39 13.72 6.20 -5.28
N PHE A 40 13.59 4.91 -4.93
CA PHE A 40 13.87 3.80 -5.83
C PHE A 40 12.61 3.20 -6.49
N ASP A 41 11.44 3.70 -6.12
CA ASP A 41 10.13 3.23 -6.59
C ASP A 41 9.52 4.18 -7.64
N LEU A 42 10.29 5.13 -8.16
CA LEU A 42 9.82 6.13 -9.12
C LEU A 42 9.26 5.49 -10.40
N ALA A 43 9.82 4.37 -10.84
CA ALA A 43 9.29 3.62 -11.99
C ALA A 43 7.89 3.03 -11.71
N ALA A 44 7.64 2.56 -10.48
CA ALA A 44 6.32 2.07 -10.08
C ALA A 44 5.31 3.22 -10.01
N TYR A 45 5.72 4.38 -9.48
CA TYR A 45 4.91 5.59 -9.50
C TYR A 45 4.56 6.05 -10.92
N ASP A 46 5.55 6.08 -11.83
CA ASP A 46 5.32 6.45 -13.23
C ASP A 46 4.33 5.49 -13.90
N ALA A 47 4.52 4.18 -13.75
CA ALA A 47 3.61 3.18 -14.29
C ALA A 47 2.17 3.33 -13.77
N TYR A 48 2.00 3.59 -12.46
CA TYR A 48 0.68 3.82 -11.86
C TYR A 48 0.04 5.10 -12.38
N LEU A 49 0.76 6.23 -12.34
CA LEU A 49 0.25 7.54 -12.73
C LEU A 49 -0.04 7.65 -14.24
N ALA A 50 0.71 6.91 -15.06
CA ALA A 50 0.45 6.78 -16.49
C ALA A 50 -0.71 5.82 -16.82
N GLY A 51 -1.28 5.13 -15.83
CA GLY A 51 -2.35 4.14 -16.03
C GLY A 51 -1.87 2.84 -16.69
N ASN A 52 -0.57 2.57 -16.67
CA ASN A 52 0.05 1.39 -17.28
C ASN A 52 0.20 0.21 -16.30
N MET A 53 -0.08 0.42 -15.02
CA MET A 53 -0.01 -0.64 -14.00
C MET A 53 -1.12 -1.67 -14.21
N GLN A 54 -0.76 -2.95 -14.20
CA GLN A 54 -1.68 -4.06 -14.41
C GLN A 54 -1.69 -4.97 -13.18
N ASP A 55 -2.88 -5.36 -12.75
CA ASP A 55 -3.03 -6.41 -11.75
C ASP A 55 -2.65 -7.75 -12.36
N VAL A 56 -1.72 -8.44 -11.70
CA VAL A 56 -1.33 -9.81 -12.08
C VAL A 56 -2.10 -10.77 -11.18
N PRO A 57 -3.11 -11.49 -11.70
CA PRO A 57 -3.82 -12.46 -10.89
C PRO A 57 -2.89 -13.62 -10.54
N LEU A 58 -2.92 -14.04 -9.27
CA LEU A 58 -2.29 -15.28 -8.85
C LEU A 58 -3.13 -16.45 -9.37
N SER A 59 -2.55 -17.30 -10.23
CA SER A 59 -3.25 -18.49 -10.72
C SER A 59 -3.32 -19.56 -9.63
N GLU A 60 -4.44 -20.30 -9.62
CA GLU A 60 -4.66 -21.40 -8.66
C GLU A 60 -3.56 -22.45 -8.77
N GLU A 61 -3.12 -22.78 -9.99
CA GLU A 61 -2.02 -23.73 -10.23
C GLU A 61 -0.72 -23.30 -9.53
N LYS A 62 -0.31 -22.03 -9.68
CA LYS A 62 0.89 -21.49 -9.03
C LYS A 62 0.76 -21.46 -7.51
N LEU A 63 -0.45 -21.19 -7.01
CA LEU A 63 -0.73 -21.24 -5.58
C LEU A 63 -0.56 -22.67 -5.05
N GLN A 64 -1.16 -23.66 -5.70
CA GLN A 64 -1.06 -25.07 -5.30
C GLN A 64 0.39 -25.59 -5.36
N GLU A 65 1.13 -25.24 -6.42
CA GLU A 65 2.56 -25.56 -6.55
C GLU A 65 3.38 -24.99 -5.39
N ALA A 66 3.15 -23.72 -5.02
CA ALA A 66 3.83 -23.10 -3.89
C ALA A 66 3.46 -23.76 -2.56
N MET A 67 2.18 -24.07 -2.34
CA MET A 67 1.70 -24.75 -1.13
C MET A 67 2.29 -26.14 -0.97
N ALA A 68 2.42 -26.91 -2.05
CA ALA A 68 3.01 -28.24 -2.03
C ALA A 68 4.51 -28.25 -1.62
N SER A 69 5.20 -27.11 -1.76
CA SER A 69 6.60 -26.96 -1.38
C SER A 69 6.83 -26.62 0.10
N LEU A 70 5.76 -26.34 0.85
CA LEU A 70 5.87 -26.01 2.27
C LEU A 70 6.13 -27.27 3.11
N PRO A 71 7.00 -27.19 4.13
CA PRO A 71 7.22 -28.29 5.05
C PRO A 71 5.99 -28.56 5.91
N GLU A 72 5.72 -29.82 6.23
CA GLU A 72 4.75 -30.18 7.28
C GLU A 72 5.31 -29.77 8.65
N VAL A 73 4.49 -29.07 9.43
CA VAL A 73 4.79 -28.60 10.80
C VAL A 73 3.96 -29.38 11.80
#